data_AF-A0A4D7YVN7-F1
#
_entry.id   AF-A0A4D7YVN7-F1
#
_cell.length_a   1.000
_cell.length_b   1.000
_cell.length_c   1.000
_cell.angle_alpha   90.00
_cell.angle_beta   90.00
_cell.angle_gamma   90.00
#
_symmetry.space_group_name_H-M   'P 1'
#
loop_
_entity.id
_entity.type
_entity.pdbx_description
1 polymer ?
#
loop_
_entity_poly.entity_id
_entity_poly.type
_entity_poly.pdbx_seq_one_letter_code
_entity_poly.pdbx_strand_id
1 'polypeptide(L)' 'MREEHLWREWYAWFPVMPIDDGVFWLEALWRPRDPRTGLWEYKSFRSNLEKDEEAARQEI' A
#
# COMPACT_ATOMS: atom_id res chain seq x y z
N MET A 1 -11.58 -22.30 6.15
CA MET A 1 -10.92 -21.49 5.12
C MET A 1 -10.46 -20.21 5.79
N ARG A 2 -9.15 -20.01 6.03
CA ARG A 2 -8.67 -18.80 6.72
C ARG A 2 -8.75 -17.62 5.74
N GLU A 3 -9.68 -16.70 5.99
CA GLU A 3 -9.90 -15.46 5.24
C GLU A 3 -8.70 -14.48 5.27
N GLU A 4 -7.63 -14.85 5.96
CA GLU A 4 -6.44 -14.03 6.24
C GLU A 4 -5.57 -13.77 4.98
N HIS A 5 -5.79 -14.52 3.90
CA HIS A 5 -5.05 -14.38 2.63
C HIS A 5 -5.81 -13.61 1.54
N LEU A 6 -7.03 -13.15 1.83
CA LEU A 6 -7.80 -12.40 0.84
C LEU A 6 -7.32 -10.96 0.87
N TRP A 7 -6.73 -10.51 -0.23
CA TRP A 7 -6.52 -9.09 -0.49
C TRP A 7 -7.88 -8.39 -0.37
N ARG A 8 -8.00 -7.50 0.61
CA ARG A 8 -9.19 -6.67 0.81
C ARG A 8 -8.85 -5.23 0.49
N GLU A 9 -9.77 -4.56 -0.20
CA GLU A 9 -9.66 -3.14 -0.46
C GLU A 9 -9.74 -2.37 0.86
N TRP A 10 -8.85 -1.42 1.04
CA TRP A 10 -8.74 -0.62 2.26
C TRP A 10 -8.26 0.80 1.93
N TYR A 11 -8.73 1.77 2.70
CA TYR A 11 -8.41 3.18 2.51
C TYR A 11 -7.40 3.64 3.57
N ALA A 12 -6.25 4.19 3.17
CA ALA A 12 -5.25 4.66 4.11
C ALA A 12 -5.50 6.11 4.53
N TRP A 13 -5.62 6.31 5.84
CA TRP A 13 -5.76 7.62 6.47
C TRP A 13 -4.41 8.20 6.93
N PHE A 14 -3.32 7.50 6.62
CA PHE A 14 -1.95 7.86 6.99
C PHE A 14 -0.97 7.33 5.92
N PRO A 15 0.27 7.84 5.85
CA PRO A 15 1.26 7.35 4.90
C PRO A 15 1.61 5.89 5.16
N VAL A 16 1.66 5.07 4.12
CA VAL A 16 2.07 3.66 4.21
C VAL A 16 3.21 3.37 3.24
N MET A 17 3.98 2.32 3.54
CA MET A 17 5.06 1.82 2.70
C MET A 17 4.62 0.52 2.03
N PRO A 18 4.33 0.53 0.72
CA PRO A 18 4.04 -0.68 -0.04
C PRO A 18 5.26 -1.60 -0.12
N ILE A 19 5.02 -2.89 -0.35
CA ILE A 19 6.09 -3.89 -0.49
C ILE A 19 7.04 -3.62 -1.67
N ASP A 20 6.58 -2.88 -2.66
CA ASP A 20 7.29 -2.64 -3.92
C ASP A 20 7.85 -1.21 -4.04
N ASP A 21 7.77 -0.36 -2.98
CA ASP A 21 8.01 1.09 -3.15
C ASP A 21 8.36 1.89 -1.87
N GLY A 22 8.39 3.23 -1.98
CA GLY A 22 8.59 4.20 -0.88
C GLY A 22 7.34 4.50 -0.02
N VAL A 23 7.41 5.51 0.86
CA VAL A 23 6.29 5.92 1.74
C VAL A 23 5.37 6.89 1.01
N PHE A 24 4.07 6.60 0.94
CA PHE A 24 3.09 7.47 0.28
C PHE A 24 1.76 7.55 1.04
N TRP A 25 1.05 8.67 0.87
CA TRP A 25 -0.38 8.76 1.16
C TRP A 25 -1.17 8.00 0.11
N LEU A 26 -1.97 7.01 0.50
CA LEU A 26 -2.66 6.11 -0.43
C LEU A 26 -4.16 6.06 -0.16
N GLU A 27 -4.97 6.37 -1.17
CA GLU A 27 -6.43 6.39 -1.02
C GLU A 27 -7.06 5.00 -1.08
N ALA A 28 -6.67 4.14 -2.01
CA ALA A 28 -7.16 2.75 -2.09
C ALA A 28 -5.98 1.78 -2.18
N LEU A 29 -6.03 0.71 -1.40
CA LEU A 29 -4.97 -0.28 -1.26
C LEU A 29 -5.54 -1.68 -1.13
N TRP A 30 -4.75 -2.67 -1.54
CA TRP A 30 -4.97 -4.02 -1.08
C TRP A 30 -4.16 -4.30 0.19
N ARG A 31 -4.82 -4.88 1.21
CA ARG A 31 -4.18 -5.22 2.49
C ARG A 31 -4.46 -6.67 2.93
N PRO A 32 -3.52 -7.64 2.78
CA PRO A 32 -3.57 -8.94 3.41
C PRO A 32 -2.72 -8.94 4.69
N ARG A 33 -2.99 -9.89 5.58
CA ARG A 33 -2.13 -10.11 6.75
C ARG A 33 -1.31 -11.35 6.49
N ASP A 34 0.01 -11.20 6.40
CA ASP A 34 0.88 -12.35 6.26
C ASP A 34 0.77 -13.21 7.53
N PRO A 35 0.36 -14.49 7.43
CA PRO A 35 0.12 -15.32 8.61
C PRO A 35 1.41 -15.90 9.21
N ARG A 36 2.56 -15.73 8.57
CA ARG A 36 3.86 -16.24 9.05
C ARG A 36 4.56 -15.21 9.93
N THR A 37 4.43 -13.94 9.59
CA THR A 37 5.06 -12.78 10.22
C THR A 37 4.06 -11.96 11.02
N GLY A 38 2.76 -12.09 10.72
CA GLY A 38 1.68 -11.31 11.32
C GLY A 38 1.60 -9.85 10.83
N LEU A 39 2.47 -9.47 9.89
CA LEU A 39 2.59 -8.13 9.35
C LEU A 39 1.55 -7.87 8.26
N TRP A 40 1.21 -6.59 8.09
CA TRP A 40 0.35 -6.15 7.00
C TRP A 40 1.21 -5.84 5.78
N GLU A 41 0.82 -6.42 4.65
CA GLU A 41 1.41 -6.06 3.36
C GLU A 41 0.49 -5.07 2.65
N TYR A 42 1.09 -4.16 1.88
CA TYR A 42 0.33 -3.14 1.17
C TYR A 42 0.73 -3.17 -0.29
N LYS A 43 -0.27 -3.25 -1.17
CA LYS A 43 -0.08 -3.10 -2.61
C LYS A 43 -0.84 -1.90 -3.11
N SER A 44 -0.11 -0.94 -3.66
CA SER A 44 -0.68 0.24 -4.31
C SER A 44 -1.29 -0.14 -5.66
N PHE A 45 -2.41 0.50 -6.00
CA PHE A 45 -3.00 0.43 -7.35
C PHE A 45 -2.36 1.43 -8.31
N ARG A 46 -1.56 2.38 -7.80
CA ARG A 46 -0.95 3.43 -8.62
C ARG A 46 0.05 2.85 -9.61
N SER A 47 -0.01 3.37 -10.82
CA SER A 47 1.01 3.18 -11.84
C SER A 47 2.33 3.84 -11.43
N ASN A 48 3.45 3.42 -12.03
CA ASN A 48 4.76 4.03 -11.73
C ASN A 48 4.76 5.54 -11.99
N LEU A 49 4.07 6.00 -13.03
CA LEU A 49 3.94 7.43 -13.35
C LEU A 49 3.31 8.23 -12.19
N GLU A 50 2.21 7.75 -11.62
CA GLU A 50 1.54 8.40 -10.49
C GLU A 50 2.41 8.41 -9.22
N LYS A 51 3.29 7.41 -9.07
CA LYS A 51 4.25 7.37 -7.97
C LYS A 51 5.36 8.42 -8.16
N ASP A 52 5.88 8.54 -9.38
CA ASP A 52 6.88 9.55 -9.74
C ASP A 52 6.32 10.98 -9.56
N GLU A 53 5.07 11.23 -9.96
CA GLU A 53 4.42 12.55 -9.80
C GLU A 53 4.22 12.93 -8.32
N GLU A 54 3.85 11.99 -7.46
CA GLU A 54 3.71 12.23 -6.01
C GLU A 54 5.08 12.45 -5.35
N ALA A 55 6.07 11.65 -5.72
CA ALA A 55 7.44 11.82 -5.21
C ALA A 55 7.95 13.24 -5.53
N ALA A 56 7.75 13.72 -6.76
CA ALA A 56 8.13 15.07 -7.17
C ALA A 56 7.35 16.17 -6.43
N ARG A 57 6.12 15.91 -5.98
CA ARG A 57 5.34 16.85 -5.16
C ARG A 57 5.83 16.98 -3.72
N GLN A 58 6.45 15.94 -3.17
CA GLN A 58 6.98 15.97 -1.80
C GLN A 58 8.34 16.68 -1.66
N GLU A 59 8.97 17.05 -2.78
CA GLU A 59 10.27 17.73 -2.81
C GLU A 59 10.16 19.29 -2.80
N ILE A 60 8.95 19.84 -2.62
CA ILE A 60 8.66 21.30 -2.62
C ILE A 60 8.45 21.83 -1.21
#